data_AF-A0A9B0UCA3-F1
#
_entry.id   AF-A0A9B0UCA3-F1
#
_cell.length_a   1.000
_cell.length_b   1.000
_cell.length_c   1.000
_cell.angle_alpha   90.00
_cell.angle_beta   90.00
_cell.angle_gamma   90.00
#
_symmetry.space_group_name_H-M   'P 1'
#
loop_
_entity.id
_entity.type
_entity.pdbx_description
1 polymer ?
#
loop_
_entity_poly.entity_id
_entity_poly.type
_entity_poly.pdbx_seq_one_letter_code
_entity_poly.pdbx_strand_id
1 'polypeptide(L)'
;MTSSAPAVGFIRGLSNQGDLTGGLCSSSSSSGETPGDRLPPVPTARFLEQAKSECHFTNGTERVRYLDRYFHNREENVRFDSDLGRYVALTELGRPDAEYWNSQEELLERKRANVDRYCRYNYRVDESFSVQRRGERG
;
A
#
# COMPACT_ATOMS: atom_id res chain seq x y z
N MET A 1 -31.86 3.15 5.11
CA MET A 1 -30.77 2.96 4.14
C MET A 1 -29.47 3.43 4.79
N THR A 2 -28.87 2.62 5.65
CA THR A 2 -27.64 3.00 6.36
C THR A 2 -26.47 2.26 5.75
N SER A 3 -25.58 3.03 5.13
CA SER A 3 -24.33 2.59 4.51
C SER A 3 -23.40 2.00 5.57
N SER A 4 -23.28 0.68 5.61
CA SER A 4 -22.33 -0.04 6.45
C SER A 4 -20.93 0.09 5.84
N ALA A 5 -20.05 0.87 6.44
CA ALA A 5 -18.64 0.89 6.07
C ALA A 5 -17.97 -0.41 6.53
N PRO A 6 -17.20 -1.13 5.68
CA PRO A 6 -16.52 -2.34 6.09
C PRO A 6 -15.37 -2.00 7.04
N ALA A 7 -15.21 -2.80 8.09
CA ALA A 7 -14.11 -2.69 9.03
C ALA A 7 -12.78 -2.95 8.30
N VAL A 8 -12.01 -1.90 8.05
CA VAL A 8 -10.65 -2.00 7.51
C VAL A 8 -9.74 -2.49 8.65
N GLY A 9 -9.49 -3.79 8.70
CA GLY A 9 -8.49 -4.38 9.60
C GLY A 9 -7.09 -3.94 9.16
N PHE A 10 -6.48 -3.03 9.92
CA PHE A 10 -5.14 -2.50 9.65
C PHE A 10 -4.08 -3.43 10.28
N ILE A 11 -3.80 -4.56 9.63
CA ILE A 11 -2.65 -5.38 10.02
C ILE A 11 -1.42 -4.81 9.34
N ARG A 12 -0.51 -4.22 10.13
CA ARG A 12 0.84 -3.85 9.69
C ARG A 12 1.62 -5.13 9.36
N GLY A 13 1.34 -5.75 8.22
CA GLY A 13 2.22 -6.75 7.63
C GLY A 13 3.31 -6.03 6.86
N LEU A 14 4.55 -6.24 7.28
CA LEU A 14 5.74 -5.95 6.48
C LEU A 14 5.65 -6.80 5.20
N SER A 15 5.09 -6.22 4.14
CA SER A 15 5.11 -6.81 2.81
C SER A 15 6.55 -6.71 2.30
N ASN A 16 7.32 -7.78 2.54
CA ASN A 16 8.61 -8.01 1.89
C ASN A 16 8.38 -8.18 0.40
N GLN A 17 8.34 -7.08 -0.34
CA GLN A 17 8.63 -7.04 -1.76
C GLN A 17 9.64 -5.92 -1.97
N GLY A 18 10.92 -6.29 -1.83
CA GLY A 18 11.99 -5.52 -2.45
C GLY A 18 11.77 -5.55 -3.95
N ASP A 19 11.39 -4.41 -4.52
CA ASP A 19 12.03 -3.84 -5.69
C ASP A 19 11.63 -2.35 -5.77
N LEU A 20 12.40 -1.52 -5.08
CA LEU A 20 12.35 -0.06 -5.23
C LEU A 20 13.24 0.31 -6.43
N THR A 21 12.84 -0.05 -7.64
CA THR A 21 13.50 0.46 -8.86
C THR A 21 12.96 1.85 -9.17
N GLY A 22 13.48 2.83 -8.43
CA GLY A 22 13.22 4.25 -8.59
C GLY A 22 14.34 5.10 -7.97
N GLY A 23 15.42 5.27 -8.73
CA GLY A 23 16.47 6.30 -8.70
C GLY A 23 16.72 7.16 -7.44
N LEU A 24 17.99 7.11 -7.00
CA LEU A 24 18.68 7.96 -6.03
C LEU A 24 18.34 9.47 -6.07
N CYS A 25 18.29 10.12 -4.90
CA CYS A 25 18.81 11.48 -4.72
C CYS A 25 19.28 11.72 -3.27
N SER A 26 20.59 11.65 -3.04
CA SER A 26 21.24 12.29 -1.89
C SER A 26 22.66 12.68 -2.28
N SER A 27 22.80 13.88 -2.83
CA SER A 27 24.07 14.58 -2.89
C SER A 27 23.98 15.78 -1.96
N SER A 28 24.53 15.64 -0.75
CA SER A 28 24.78 16.78 0.13
C SER A 28 26.11 17.42 -0.26
N SER A 29 26.08 18.51 -1.01
CA SER A 29 27.25 19.39 -1.18
C SER A 29 27.24 20.42 -0.05
N SER A 30 28.18 20.32 0.88
CA SER A 30 28.44 21.35 1.88
C SER A 30 29.28 22.47 1.27
N SER A 31 28.64 23.51 0.75
CA SER A 31 29.30 24.77 0.41
C SER A 31 29.39 25.62 1.68
N GLY A 32 30.59 26.03 2.08
CA GLY A 32 30.80 26.85 3.29
C GLY A 32 30.00 28.16 3.26
N GLU A 33 29.35 28.48 4.38
CA GLU A 33 28.53 29.69 4.57
C GLU A 33 29.41 30.93 4.75
N THR A 34 29.08 32.02 4.04
CA THR A 34 29.63 33.37 4.25
C THR A 34 28.60 34.22 5.00
N PRO A 35 28.98 35.06 6.00
CA PRO A 35 28.00 35.76 6.82
C PRO A 35 27.45 37.00 6.08
N GLY A 36 26.21 36.92 5.60
CA GLY A 36 25.54 38.08 4.97
C GLY A 36 24.12 37.81 4.47
N ASP A 37 23.80 36.59 4.08
CA ASP A 37 22.54 36.28 3.38
C ASP A 37 21.55 35.53 4.28
N ARG A 38 20.77 36.24 5.11
CA ARG A 38 19.55 35.65 5.68
C ARG A 38 18.45 35.61 4.60
N LEU A 39 18.48 34.61 3.73
CA LEU A 39 17.30 34.26 2.95
C LEU A 39 16.17 33.81 3.90
N PRO A 40 14.90 34.11 3.58
CA PRO A 40 13.79 33.50 4.29
C PRO A 40 13.95 31.97 4.26
N PRO A 41 13.59 31.26 5.34
CA PRO A 41 13.73 29.81 5.37
C PRO A 41 12.96 29.21 4.20
N VAL A 42 13.67 28.57 3.29
CA VAL A 42 13.05 27.80 2.20
C VAL A 42 12.20 26.73 2.87
N PRO A 43 10.88 26.65 2.57
CA PRO A 43 10.05 25.59 3.12
C PRO A 43 10.71 24.25 2.82
N THR A 44 11.00 23.45 3.86
CA THR A 44 11.57 22.12 3.66
C THR A 44 10.58 21.31 2.83
N ALA A 45 10.97 20.95 1.60
CA ALA A 45 10.17 20.07 0.77
C ALA A 45 9.96 18.75 1.51
N ARG A 46 8.71 18.30 1.59
CA ARG A 46 8.33 17.01 2.19
C ARG A 46 7.71 16.14 1.12
N PHE A 47 8.32 14.99 0.91
CA PHE A 47 7.81 13.94 0.06
C PHE A 47 7.41 12.76 0.94
N LEU A 48 6.23 12.18 0.67
CA LEU A 48 5.71 11.03 1.40
C LEU A 48 5.34 9.91 0.41
N GLU A 49 6.05 8.80 0.50
CA GLU A 49 5.70 7.55 -0.17
C GLU A 49 5.07 6.59 0.83
N GLN A 50 3.95 5.97 0.46
CA GLN A 50 3.30 4.95 1.29
C GLN A 50 2.88 3.76 0.46
N ALA A 51 3.07 2.56 1.01
CA ALA A 51 2.48 1.33 0.50
C ALA A 51 1.52 0.74 1.54
N LYS A 52 0.37 0.23 1.09
CA LYS A 52 -0.61 -0.45 1.94
C LYS A 52 -1.01 -1.77 1.32
N SER A 53 -0.83 -2.85 2.07
CA SER A 53 -1.35 -4.17 1.72
C SER A 53 -2.58 -4.45 2.59
N GLU A 54 -3.76 -4.49 1.97
CA GLU A 54 -5.06 -4.59 2.63
C GLU A 54 -5.75 -5.93 2.29
N CYS A 55 -6.45 -6.49 3.27
CA CYS A 55 -7.25 -7.69 3.13
C CYS A 55 -8.69 -7.40 3.56
N HIS A 56 -9.62 -7.48 2.61
CA HIS A 56 -11.04 -7.20 2.85
C HIS A 56 -11.80 -8.52 2.93
N PHE A 57 -12.34 -8.82 4.10
CA PHE A 57 -13.03 -10.07 4.43
C PHE A 57 -14.54 -9.86 4.45
N THR A 58 -15.29 -10.61 3.64
CA THR A 58 -16.76 -10.60 3.64
C THR A 58 -17.27 -11.99 3.99
N ASN A 59 -18.18 -12.03 4.97
CA ASN A 59 -18.71 -13.27 5.53
C ASN A 59 -17.60 -14.24 6.00
N GLY A 60 -16.74 -13.76 6.91
CA GLY A 60 -15.56 -14.49 7.34
C GLY A 60 -14.51 -14.58 6.22
N THR A 61 -14.11 -15.79 5.84
CA THR A 61 -13.11 -16.02 4.78
C THR A 61 -13.71 -16.50 3.46
N GLU A 62 -15.05 -16.50 3.34
CA GLU A 62 -15.76 -16.92 2.11
C GLU A 62 -15.32 -16.06 0.92
N ARG A 63 -15.37 -14.73 1.07
CA ARG A 63 -14.88 -13.79 0.06
C ARG A 63 -13.77 -12.93 0.65
N VAL A 64 -12.58 -13.02 0.04
CA VAL A 64 -11.39 -12.29 0.45
C VAL A 64 -10.86 -11.53 -0.75
N ARG A 65 -10.70 -10.21 -0.60
CA ARG A 65 -10.07 -9.35 -1.60
C ARG A 65 -8.77 -8.79 -1.07
N TYR A 66 -7.71 -8.95 -1.84
CA TYR A 66 -6.40 -8.42 -1.55
C TYR A 66 -6.15 -7.17 -2.40
N LEU A 67 -5.77 -6.08 -1.75
CA LEU A 67 -5.36 -4.84 -2.41
C LEU A 67 -3.93 -4.52 -2.02
N ASP A 68 -3.11 -4.13 -2.99
CA ASP A 68 -1.78 -3.59 -2.74
C ASP A 68 -1.67 -2.20 -3.36
N ARG A 69 -1.57 -1.18 -2.53
CA ARG A 69 -1.84 0.22 -2.90
C ARG A 69 -0.61 1.07 -2.67
N TYR A 70 -0.27 1.91 -3.64
CA TYR A 70 0.88 2.81 -3.59
C TYR A 70 0.41 4.26 -3.63
N PHE A 71 1.03 5.12 -2.82
CA PHE A 71 0.65 6.51 -2.65
C PHE A 71 1.85 7.44 -2.70
N HIS A 72 1.74 8.47 -3.54
CA HIS A 72 2.65 9.60 -3.57
C HIS A 72 1.97 10.84 -2.97
N ASN A 73 2.52 11.41 -1.90
CA ASN A 73 1.99 12.61 -1.23
C ASN A 73 0.49 12.54 -0.88
N ARG A 74 0.03 11.34 -0.50
CA ARG A 74 -1.38 10.96 -0.16
C ARG A 74 -2.29 10.70 -1.36
N GLU A 75 -1.81 10.86 -2.58
CA GLU A 75 -2.53 10.47 -3.80
C GLU A 75 -2.17 9.03 -4.16
N GLU A 76 -3.18 8.18 -4.36
CA GLU A 76 -2.96 6.79 -4.77
C GLU A 76 -2.62 6.74 -6.26
N ASN A 77 -1.42 6.28 -6.61
CA ASN A 77 -0.96 6.30 -8.00
C ASN A 77 -1.19 4.98 -8.74
N VAL A 78 -0.96 3.84 -8.08
CA VAL A 78 -1.11 2.50 -8.66
C VAL A 78 -1.60 1.49 -7.59
N ARG A 79 -2.40 0.52 -8.02
CA ARG A 79 -2.94 -0.53 -7.14
C ARG A 79 -3.02 -1.89 -7.81
N PHE A 80 -2.57 -2.94 -7.12
CA PHE A 80 -2.97 -4.32 -7.44
C PHE A 80 -4.32 -4.63 -6.82
N ASP A 81 -5.20 -5.24 -7.60
CA ASP A 81 -6.52 -5.68 -7.14
C ASP A 81 -6.70 -7.17 -7.45
N SER A 82 -6.90 -8.00 -6.43
CA SER A 82 -7.09 -9.44 -6.63
C SER A 82 -8.30 -9.78 -7.48
N ASP A 83 -9.35 -8.95 -7.47
CA ASP A 83 -10.55 -9.18 -8.28
C ASP A 83 -10.25 -8.99 -9.78
N LEU A 84 -9.26 -8.16 -10.10
CA LEU A 84 -8.77 -7.93 -11.47
C LEU A 84 -7.55 -8.80 -11.80
N GLY A 85 -6.87 -9.32 -10.78
CA GLY A 85 -5.64 -10.10 -10.90
C GLY A 85 -4.46 -9.34 -11.48
N ARG A 86 -4.46 -8.01 -11.44
CA ARG A 86 -3.44 -7.15 -12.07
C ARG A 86 -3.34 -5.76 -11.41
N TYR A 87 -2.29 -5.03 -11.76
CA TYR A 87 -2.11 -3.64 -11.40
C TYR A 87 -2.95 -2.71 -12.28
N VAL A 88 -3.49 -1.66 -11.65
CA VAL A 88 -4.26 -0.59 -12.26
C VAL A 88 -3.64 0.73 -11.87
N ALA A 89 -3.26 1.53 -12.86
CA ALA A 89 -2.86 2.92 -12.65
C ALA A 89 -4.11 3.76 -12.34
N LEU A 90 -4.04 4.56 -11.28
CA LEU A 90 -5.09 5.49 -10.86
C LEU A 90 -4.74 6.94 -11.24
N THR A 91 -3.49 7.19 -11.58
CA THR A 91 -2.96 8.47 -12.04
C THR A 91 -2.02 8.26 -13.22
N GLU A 92 -1.70 9.34 -13.93
CA GLU A 92 -0.71 9.31 -15.01
C GLU A 92 0.68 8.87 -14.51
N LEU A 93 1.05 9.26 -13.28
CA LEU A 93 2.32 8.89 -12.67
C LEU A 93 2.45 7.37 -12.48
N GLY A 94 1.36 6.69 -12.13
CA GLY A 94 1.37 5.24 -11.89
C GLY A 94 1.24 4.38 -13.15
N ARG A 95 1.05 4.97 -14.34
CA ARG A 95 0.93 4.24 -15.61
C ARG A 95 2.17 3.40 -15.95
N PRO A 96 3.41 3.95 -15.97
CA PRO A 96 4.60 3.16 -16.27
C PRO A 96 4.79 1.99 -15.30
N ASP A 97 4.53 2.20 -14.02
CA ASP A 97 4.65 1.14 -12.99
C ASP A 97 3.62 0.03 -13.23
N ALA A 98 2.37 0.39 -13.51
CA ALA A 98 1.32 -0.59 -13.78
C ALA A 98 1.63 -1.42 -15.04
N GLU A 99 2.12 -0.79 -16.11
CA GLU A 99 2.53 -1.50 -17.33
C GLU A 99 3.70 -2.44 -17.08
N TYR A 100 4.74 -1.95 -16.40
CA TYR A 100 5.92 -2.74 -16.08
C TYR A 100 5.59 -3.94 -15.18
N TRP A 101 4.86 -3.73 -14.08
CA TRP A 101 4.51 -4.83 -13.18
C TRP A 101 3.52 -5.82 -13.79
N ASN A 102 2.64 -5.37 -14.69
CA ASN A 102 1.74 -6.28 -15.41
C ASN A 102 2.46 -7.13 -16.45
N SER A 103 3.63 -6.70 -16.94
CA SER A 103 4.47 -7.52 -17.83
C SER A 103 5.24 -8.63 -17.09
N GLN A 104 5.28 -8.59 -15.76
CA GLN A 104 5.98 -9.58 -14.93
C GLN A 104 5.03 -10.66 -14.41
N GLU A 105 4.98 -11.80 -15.11
CA GLU A 105 4.05 -12.89 -14.78
C GLU A 105 4.28 -13.47 -13.37
N GLU A 106 5.54 -13.75 -13.00
CA GLU A 106 5.88 -14.26 -11.66
C GLU A 106 5.40 -13.31 -10.54
N LEU A 107 5.52 -12.00 -10.77
CA LEU A 107 5.04 -11.00 -9.83
C LEU A 107 3.51 -11.07 -9.68
N LEU A 108 2.79 -11.14 -10.80
CA LEU A 108 1.33 -11.22 -10.79
C LEU A 108 0.83 -12.51 -10.12
N GLU A 109 1.46 -13.65 -10.42
CA GLU A 109 1.13 -14.93 -9.77
C GLU A 109 1.31 -14.85 -8.26
N ARG A 110 2.45 -14.30 -7.81
CA ARG A 110 2.71 -14.08 -6.39
C ARG A 110 1.67 -13.17 -5.74
N LYS A 111 1.28 -12.07 -6.40
CA LYS A 111 0.27 -11.13 -5.89
C LYS A 111 -1.13 -11.75 -5.85
N ARG A 112 -1.51 -12.54 -6.86
CA ARG A 112 -2.77 -13.31 -6.87
C ARG A 112 -2.80 -14.32 -5.72
N ALA A 113 -1.70 -15.00 -5.46
CA ALA A 113 -1.58 -15.97 -4.38
C ALA A 113 -1.66 -15.34 -2.96
N ASN A 114 -1.46 -14.03 -2.81
CA ASN A 114 -1.53 -13.36 -1.51
C ASN A 114 -2.93 -13.37 -0.89
N VAL A 115 -4.00 -13.61 -1.67
CA VAL A 115 -5.34 -13.81 -1.10
C VAL A 115 -5.33 -14.98 -0.11
N ASP A 116 -4.72 -16.10 -0.49
CA ASP A 116 -4.61 -17.28 0.38
C ASP A 116 -3.41 -17.18 1.32
N ARG A 117 -2.23 -16.92 0.75
CA ARG A 117 -0.95 -16.98 1.47
C ARG A 117 -0.81 -15.90 2.52
N TYR A 118 -1.36 -14.71 2.29
CA TYR A 118 -1.25 -13.58 3.20
C TYR A 118 -2.57 -13.33 3.91
N CYS A 119 -3.67 -13.09 3.19
CA CYS A 119 -4.92 -12.70 3.84
C CYS A 119 -5.54 -13.82 4.67
N ARG A 120 -5.83 -14.99 4.06
CA ARG A 120 -6.46 -16.10 4.81
C ARG A 120 -5.55 -16.66 5.89
N TYR A 121 -4.24 -16.72 5.64
CA TYR A 121 -3.27 -17.13 6.65
C TYR A 121 -3.32 -16.22 7.89
N ASN A 122 -3.18 -14.90 7.71
CA ASN A 122 -3.21 -13.97 8.84
C ASN A 122 -4.59 -13.94 9.52
N TYR A 123 -5.68 -14.03 8.75
CA TYR A 123 -7.02 -14.13 9.34
C TYR A 123 -7.13 -15.29 10.33
N ARG A 124 -6.62 -16.48 10.00
CA ARG A 124 -6.64 -17.65 10.91
C ARG A 124 -5.80 -17.43 12.16
N VAL A 125 -4.63 -16.79 12.01
CA VAL A 125 -3.77 -16.45 13.14
C VAL A 125 -4.46 -15.46 14.08
N ASP A 126 -5.16 -14.48 13.50
CA ASP A 126 -5.72 -13.36 14.25
C ASP A 126 -7.20 -13.50 14.63
N GLU A 127 -7.89 -14.52 14.12
CA GLU A 127 -9.32 -14.77 14.32
C GLU A 127 -9.68 -14.81 15.80
N SER A 128 -8.83 -15.47 16.60
CA SER A 128 -9.00 -15.66 18.04
C SER A 128 -9.07 -14.35 18.85
N PHE A 129 -8.47 -13.26 18.38
CA PHE A 129 -8.40 -12.00 19.15
C PHE A 129 -9.03 -10.79 18.45
N SER A 130 -9.15 -10.80 17.11
CA SER A 130 -9.57 -9.63 16.33
C SER A 130 -11.01 -9.72 15.81
N VAL A 131 -11.50 -10.91 15.47
CA VAL A 131 -12.84 -11.10 14.88
C VAL A 131 -13.90 -11.30 15.95
N GLN A 132 -13.59 -12.07 17.01
CA GLN A 132 -14.52 -12.40 18.10
C GLN A 132 -14.84 -11.22 19.03
N ARG A 133 -14.20 -10.05 18.85
CA ARG A 133 -14.52 -8.81 19.60
C ARG A 133 -15.59 -7.94 18.93
N ARG A 134 -16.43 -8.49 18.06
CA ARG A 134 -17.70 -7.87 17.70
C ARG A 134 -18.69 -8.11 18.85
N GLY A 135 -18.68 -7.22 19.83
CA GLY A 135 -19.64 -7.25 20.93
C GLY A 135 -21.07 -7.34 20.39
N GLU A 136 -21.78 -8.38 20.80
CA GLU A 136 -23.22 -8.48 20.67
C GLU A 136 -23.83 -7.24 21.32
N ARG A 137 -24.57 -6.44 20.54
CA ARG A 137 -25.33 -5.31 21.05
C ARG A 137 -26.79 -5.75 21.11
N GLY A 138 -27.24 -6.13 22.31
CA GLY A 138 -28.65 -6.30 22.64
C GLY A 138 -29.41 -4.97 22.65
#